data_AF-A0A7J2IFR7-F1
#
_entry.id   AF-A0A7J2IFR7-F1
#
_cell.length_a   1.000
_cell.length_b   1.000
_cell.length_c   1.000
_cell.angle_alpha   90.00
_cell.angle_beta   90.00
_cell.angle_gamma   90.00
#
_symmetry.space_group_name_H-M   'P 1'
#
loop_
_entity.id
_entity.type
_entity.pdbx_description
1 polymer ?
#
loop_
_entity_poly.entity_id
_entity_poly.type
_entity_poly.pdbx_seq_one_letter_code
_entity_poly.pdbx_strand_id
1 'polypeptide(L)'
;MISSNNPVFKRLELSLFLFILLLIFSLSLYAIAADELLMWRSIAISLGVSLSVFLFYPVIRGIKVGDIIMVPIWKEIETPFMEESYVDSIPAMAMEPGRRDHVIEVQLGDGTRGLVRILHYGFISFPEGRLIEVEKPLRDIQVI
;
A
#
# COMPACT_ATOMS: atom_id res chain seq x y z
N MET A 1 -1.67 0.35 -21.35
CA MET A 1 -0.89 -0.43 -20.36
C MET A 1 -1.51 -0.20 -18.99
N ILE A 2 -2.23 -1.18 -18.44
CA ILE A 2 -2.78 -1.09 -17.09
C ILE A 2 -1.58 -1.11 -16.14
N SER A 3 -1.35 -0.01 -15.42
CA SER A 3 -0.22 0.12 -14.50
C SER A 3 -0.25 -1.04 -13.50
N SER A 4 0.73 -1.94 -13.61
CA SER A 4 0.91 -3.14 -12.77
C SER A 4 1.33 -2.83 -11.32
N ASN A 5 1.13 -1.59 -10.87
CA ASN A 5 1.59 -1.09 -9.59
C ASN A 5 0.53 -1.08 -8.49
N ASN A 6 -0.62 -1.72 -8.70
CA ASN A 6 -1.61 -1.84 -7.63
C ASN A 6 -1.09 -2.78 -6.52
N PRO A 7 -0.94 -2.28 -5.27
CA PRO A 7 -0.33 -3.02 -4.17
C PRO A 7 -1.19 -4.21 -3.71
N VAL A 8 -2.49 -4.22 -3.99
CA VAL A 8 -3.39 -5.34 -3.67
C VAL A 8 -3.06 -6.54 -4.56
N PHE A 9 -2.86 -6.33 -5.86
CA PHE A 9 -2.52 -7.42 -6.79
C PHE A 9 -1.19 -8.07 -6.46
N LYS A 10 -0.16 -7.28 -6.14
CA LYS A 10 1.16 -7.81 -5.72
C LYS A 10 1.06 -8.65 -4.44
N ARG A 11 0.22 -8.23 -3.48
CA ARG A 11 -0.04 -9.00 -2.25
C ARG A 11 -0.74 -10.31 -2.52
N LEU A 12 -1.73 -10.28 -3.40
CA LEU A 12 -2.49 -11.46 -3.81
C LEU A 12 -1.59 -12.46 -4.54
N GLU A 13 -0.72 -11.98 -5.43
CA GLU A 13 0.29 -12.81 -6.11
C GLU A 13 1.24 -13.49 -5.11
N LEU A 14 1.78 -12.74 -4.15
CA LEU A 14 2.68 -13.28 -3.13
C LEU A 14 1.98 -14.31 -2.22
N SER A 15 0.74 -14.03 -1.82
CA SER A 15 -0.09 -14.94 -1.02
C SER A 15 -0.41 -16.23 -1.78
N LEU A 16 -0.80 -16.14 -3.06
CA LEU A 16 -1.05 -17.30 -3.91
C LEU A 16 0.21 -18.11 -4.16
N PHE A 17 1.33 -17.46 -4.45
CA PHE A 17 2.61 -18.14 -4.64
C PHE A 17 3.00 -18.93 -3.39
N LEU A 18 2.89 -18.32 -2.21
CA LEU A 18 3.16 -18.99 -0.94
C LEU A 18 2.19 -20.16 -0.71
N PHE A 19 0.91 -19.98 -1.02
CA PHE A 19 -0.09 -21.05 -0.89
C PHE A 19 0.26 -22.26 -1.76
N ILE A 20 0.59 -22.04 -3.03
CA ILE A 20 0.98 -23.10 -3.96
C ILE A 20 2.22 -23.84 -3.45
N LEU A 21 3.23 -23.11 -2.97
CA LEU A 21 4.45 -23.70 -2.42
C LEU A 21 4.14 -24.58 -1.20
N LEU A 22 3.34 -24.08 -0.27
CA LEU A 22 2.95 -24.84 0.92
C LEU A 22 2.03 -26.04 0.58
N LEU A 23 1.22 -25.93 -0.46
CA LEU A 23 0.39 -27.02 -0.96
C LEU A 23 1.24 -28.12 -1.60
N ILE A 24 2.26 -27.78 -2.40
CA ILE A 24 3.23 -28.73 -2.94
C ILE A 24 3.96 -29.45 -1.81
N PHE A 25 4.37 -28.72 -0.78
CA PHE A 25 5.02 -29.29 0.40
C PHE A 25 4.08 -30.25 1.14
N SER A 26 2.82 -29.84 1.35
CA SER A 26 1.79 -30.67 1.98
C SER A 26 1.53 -31.98 1.21
N LEU A 27 1.44 -31.91 -0.12
CA LEU A 27 1.25 -33.09 -0.97
C LEU A 27 2.48 -34.00 -0.98
N SER A 28 3.68 -33.42 -0.98
CA SER A 28 4.93 -34.19 -0.85
C SER A 28 5.00 -34.93 0.48
N LEU A 29 4.59 -34.29 1.57
CA LEU A 29 4.54 -34.90 2.90
C LEU A 29 3.51 -36.03 2.96
N TYR A 30 2.34 -35.82 2.34
CA TYR A 30 1.33 -36.87 2.20
C TYR A 30 1.85 -38.08 1.40
N ALA A 31 2.59 -37.86 0.32
CA ALA A 31 3.17 -38.95 -0.47
C ALA A 31 4.11 -39.86 0.33
N ILE A 32 4.70 -39.36 1.42
CA ILE A 32 5.60 -40.11 2.31
C ILE A 32 4.83 -40.75 3.47
N ALA A 33 3.95 -39.98 4.12
CA ALA A 33 3.25 -40.41 5.33
C ALA A 33 1.98 -41.24 5.06
N ALA A 34 1.36 -41.08 3.88
CA ALA A 34 0.08 -41.67 3.50
C ALA A 34 -1.06 -41.45 4.52
N ASP A 35 -1.00 -40.35 5.27
CA ASP A 35 -1.98 -39.99 6.29
C ASP A 35 -2.89 -38.85 5.80
N GLU A 36 -4.16 -39.20 5.56
CA GLU A 36 -5.18 -38.27 5.06
C GLU A 36 -5.51 -37.16 6.06
N LEU A 37 -5.53 -37.46 7.37
CA LEU A 37 -5.84 -36.48 8.41
C LEU A 37 -4.73 -35.44 8.51
N LEU A 38 -3.46 -35.88 8.44
CA LEU A 38 -2.32 -34.98 8.39
C LEU A 38 -2.35 -34.10 7.14
N MET A 39 -2.69 -34.66 5.97
CA MET A 39 -2.81 -33.89 4.73
C MET A 39 -3.85 -32.77 4.84
N TRP A 40 -5.05 -33.06 5.32
CA TRP A 40 -6.10 -32.03 5.46
C TRP A 40 -5.71 -30.94 6.46
N ARG A 41 -5.06 -31.33 7.57
CA ARG A 41 -4.53 -30.37 8.56
C ARG A 41 -3.45 -29.47 7.97
N SER A 42 -2.50 -30.03 7.21
CA SER A 42 -1.45 -29.23 6.58
C SER A 42 -2.02 -28.31 5.50
N ILE A 43 -2.99 -28.75 4.69
CA ILE A 43 -3.68 -27.87 3.72
C ILE A 43 -4.38 -26.71 4.44
N ALA A 44 -5.11 -26.98 5.53
CA ALA A 44 -5.78 -25.95 6.32
C ALA A 44 -4.78 -24.94 6.91
N ILE A 45 -3.64 -25.42 7.42
CA ILE A 45 -2.56 -24.56 7.93
C ILE A 45 -1.96 -23.72 6.79
N SER A 46 -1.70 -24.31 5.63
CA SER A 46 -1.16 -23.61 4.46
C SER A 46 -2.07 -22.46 4.01
N LEU A 47 -3.38 -22.71 4.00
CA LEU A 47 -4.38 -21.69 3.69
C LEU A 47 -4.38 -20.56 4.75
N GLY A 48 -4.35 -20.93 6.04
CA GLY A 48 -4.27 -19.97 7.14
C GLY A 48 -3.02 -19.10 7.10
N VAL A 49 -1.85 -19.69 6.81
CA VAL A 49 -0.57 -18.97 6.67
C VAL A 49 -0.61 -18.03 5.47
N SER A 50 -1.09 -18.49 4.32
CA SER A 50 -1.19 -17.65 3.12
C SER A 50 -2.12 -16.45 3.32
N LEU A 51 -3.30 -16.67 3.92
CA LEU A 51 -4.24 -15.58 4.25
C LEU A 51 -3.65 -14.61 5.27
N SER A 52 -2.96 -15.13 6.28
CA SER A 52 -2.28 -14.30 7.28
C SER A 52 -1.23 -13.41 6.62
N VAL A 53 -0.45 -13.96 5.69
CA VAL A 53 0.51 -13.16 4.92
C VAL A 53 -0.22 -12.08 4.12
N PHE A 54 -1.30 -12.39 3.39
CA PHE A 54 -2.05 -11.38 2.65
C PHE A 54 -2.50 -10.20 3.54
N LEU A 55 -3.04 -10.50 4.73
CA LEU A 55 -3.56 -9.50 5.66
C LEU A 55 -2.45 -8.70 6.36
N PHE A 56 -1.40 -9.36 6.85
CA PHE A 56 -0.38 -8.72 7.69
C PHE A 56 0.83 -8.21 6.91
N TYR A 57 1.01 -8.61 5.65
CA TYR A 57 2.12 -8.17 4.82
C TYR A 57 2.31 -6.64 4.74
N PRO A 58 1.26 -5.80 4.63
CA PRO A 58 1.44 -4.34 4.62
C PRO A 58 2.09 -3.80 5.89
N VAL A 59 1.72 -4.38 7.04
CA VAL A 59 2.23 -3.99 8.35
C VAL A 59 3.70 -4.41 8.50
N ILE A 60 4.05 -5.59 7.98
CA ILE A 60 5.42 -6.13 8.04
C ILE A 60 6.35 -5.36 7.09
N ARG A 61 5.92 -5.17 5.83
CA ARG A 61 6.68 -4.46 4.79
C ARG A 61 6.88 -2.98 5.13
N GLY A 62 5.84 -2.35 5.68
CA GLY A 62 5.76 -0.90 5.80
C GLY A 62 5.64 -0.21 4.43
N ILE A 63 5.88 1.09 4.41
CA ILE A 63 5.96 1.90 3.20
C ILE A 63 7.40 1.93 2.70
N LYS A 64 7.58 1.72 1.39
CA LYS A 64 8.87 1.80 0.72
C LYS A 64 8.89 2.99 -0.26
N VAL A 65 10.10 3.41 -0.61
CA VAL A 65 10.32 4.42 -1.66
C VAL A 65 9.65 3.97 -2.96
N GLY A 66 8.93 4.87 -3.61
CA GLY A 66 8.17 4.63 -4.82
C GLY A 66 6.76 4.06 -4.60
N ASP A 67 6.36 3.72 -3.37
CA ASP A 67 4.98 3.33 -3.08
C ASP A 67 4.04 4.53 -3.24
N ILE A 68 2.83 4.29 -3.76
CA ILE A 68 1.78 5.31 -3.89
C ILE A 68 0.97 5.36 -2.60
N ILE A 69 0.82 6.55 -2.05
CA ILE A 69 0.06 6.87 -0.84
C ILE A 69 -1.06 7.83 -1.23
N MET A 70 -2.27 7.59 -0.75
CA MET A 70 -3.38 8.50 -0.92
C MET A 70 -3.33 9.56 0.19
N VAL A 71 -3.34 10.82 -0.22
CA VAL A 71 -3.31 11.95 0.69
C VAL A 71 -4.59 12.75 0.50
N PRO A 72 -5.48 12.83 1.52
CA PRO A 72 -6.66 13.67 1.44
C PRO A 72 -6.21 15.12 1.59
N ILE A 73 -6.50 15.92 0.56
CA ILE A 73 -6.24 17.36 0.52
C ILE A 73 -7.60 18.05 0.51
N TRP A 74 -7.77 19.01 1.42
CA TRP A 74 -8.93 19.90 1.41
C TRP A 74 -8.73 20.88 0.26
N LYS A 75 -9.57 20.77 -0.76
CA LYS A 75 -9.55 21.69 -1.90
C LYS A 75 -10.80 22.55 -1.82
N GLU A 76 -10.59 23.84 -1.61
CA GLU A 76 -11.65 24.85 -1.75
C GLU A 76 -11.81 25.14 -3.24
N ILE A 77 -13.01 24.90 -3.75
CA ILE A 77 -13.36 25.30 -5.12
C ILE A 77 -14.19 26.58 -5.00
N GLU A 78 -13.58 27.72 -5.31
CA GLU A 78 -14.32 28.97 -5.49
C GLU A 78 -15.07 28.88 -6.82
N THR A 79 -16.35 28.49 -6.78
CA THR A 79 -17.28 28.75 -7.89
C THR A 79 -18.10 30.00 -7.58
N PRO A 80 -18.45 30.82 -8.58
CA PRO A 80 -19.15 32.09 -8.36
C PRO A 80 -20.56 31.99 -7.73
N PHE A 81 -21.04 30.78 -7.42
CA PHE A 81 -22.37 30.54 -6.85
C PHE A 81 -22.40 29.70 -5.56
N MET A 82 -21.28 29.07 -5.15
CA MET A 82 -21.17 28.26 -3.92
C MET A 82 -19.69 28.12 -3.50
N GLU A 83 -19.41 28.26 -2.21
CA GLU A 83 -18.20 27.77 -1.56
C GLU A 83 -18.44 26.33 -1.10
N GLU A 84 -18.07 25.35 -1.93
CA GLU A 84 -18.07 23.94 -1.52
C GLU A 84 -16.62 23.48 -1.31
N SER A 85 -16.28 23.12 -0.08
CA SER A 85 -15.03 22.44 0.24
C SER A 85 -15.19 20.93 0.00
N TYR A 86 -14.39 20.34 -0.89
CA TYR A 86 -14.37 18.90 -1.13
C TYR A 86 -13.05 18.28 -0.67
N VAL A 87 -13.11 17.07 -0.10
CA VAL A 87 -11.93 16.28 0.26
C VAL A 87 -11.54 15.46 -0.97
N ASP A 88 -10.53 15.92 -1.70
CA ASP A 88 -9.98 15.14 -2.81
C ASP A 88 -8.77 14.34 -2.34
N SER A 89 -8.70 13.06 -2.71
CA SER A 89 -7.59 12.18 -2.32
C SER A 89 -6.60 12.12 -3.48
N ILE A 90 -5.49 12.82 -3.34
CA ILE A 90 -4.48 12.92 -4.39
C ILE A 90 -3.44 11.80 -4.18
N PRO A 91 -3.08 11.05 -5.23
CA PRO A 91 -1.98 10.09 -5.14
C PRO A 91 -0.65 10.84 -5.01
N ALA A 92 0.13 10.47 -3.99
CA ALA A 92 1.49 10.93 -3.76
C ALA A 92 2.46 9.74 -3.76
N MET A 93 3.68 9.93 -4.23
CA MET A 93 4.73 8.92 -4.24
C MET A 93 5.64 9.07 -3.02
N ALA A 94 5.88 8.00 -2.27
CA ALA A 94 6.80 8.01 -1.15
C ALA A 94 8.25 8.20 -1.63
N MET A 95 8.93 9.23 -1.12
CA MET A 95 10.36 9.47 -1.38
C MET A 95 11.23 8.80 -0.32
N GLU A 96 10.66 8.54 0.86
CA GLU A 96 11.33 7.90 1.99
C GLU A 96 10.57 6.67 2.50
N PRO A 97 11.28 5.65 3.03
CA PRO A 97 10.63 4.52 3.67
C PRO A 97 10.03 4.93 5.03
N GLY A 98 8.86 4.41 5.35
CA GLY A 98 8.13 4.80 6.55
C GLY A 98 7.31 3.68 7.17
N ARG A 99 6.93 3.89 8.44
CA ARG A 99 5.95 3.07 9.15
C ARG A 99 4.81 3.95 9.63
N ARG A 100 3.75 3.31 10.13
CA ARG A 100 2.61 3.98 10.74
C ARG A 100 3.11 5.02 11.76
N ASP A 101 2.48 6.18 11.74
CA ASP A 101 2.80 7.36 12.54
C ASP A 101 4.13 8.05 12.26
N HIS A 102 4.95 7.54 11.33
CA HIS A 102 6.15 8.26 10.87
C HIS A 102 5.75 9.35 9.87
N VAL A 103 6.52 10.44 9.92
CA VAL A 103 6.50 11.50 8.90
C VAL A 103 7.52 11.14 7.84
N ILE A 104 7.10 11.14 6.58
CA ILE A 104 7.95 10.86 5.43
C ILE A 104 7.79 11.94 4.36
N GLU A 105 8.86 12.19 3.61
CA GLU A 105 8.77 13.00 2.40
C GLU A 105 8.05 12.23 1.27
N VAL A 106 7.13 12.92 0.60
CA VAL A 106 6.39 12.42 -0.56
C VAL A 106 6.43 13.44 -1.69
N GLN A 107 6.35 12.95 -2.93
CA GLN A 107 6.13 13.77 -4.11
C GLN A 107 4.66 13.70 -4.52
N LEU A 108 3.99 14.85 -4.54
CA LEU A 108 2.61 14.99 -4.98
C LEU A 108 2.51 14.84 -6.51
N GLY A 109 1.31 14.56 -7.02
CA GLY A 109 1.07 14.37 -8.45
C GLY A 109 1.39 15.59 -9.33
N ASP A 110 1.50 16.78 -8.74
CA ASP A 110 1.92 18.03 -9.38
C ASP A 110 3.45 18.23 -9.39
N GLY A 111 4.21 17.28 -8.82
CA GLY A 111 5.67 17.32 -8.71
C GLY A 111 6.20 18.02 -7.47
N THR A 112 5.34 18.64 -6.66
CA THR A 112 5.74 19.30 -5.41
C THR A 112 6.11 18.28 -4.33
N ARG A 113 6.94 18.70 -3.38
CA ARG A 113 7.34 17.88 -2.24
C ARG A 113 6.49 18.24 -1.02
N GLY A 114 6.13 17.23 -0.24
CA GLY A 114 5.38 17.43 0.98
C GLY A 114 5.78 16.42 2.05
N LEU A 115 5.51 16.78 3.30
CA LEU A 115 5.67 15.88 4.44
C LEU A 115 4.32 15.27 4.78
N VAL A 116 4.28 13.95 4.84
CA VAL A 116 3.05 13.19 5.14
C VAL A 116 3.28 12.27 6.32
N ARG A 117 2.36 12.31 7.29
CA ARG A 117 2.29 11.31 8.37
C ARG A 117 1.43 10.14 7.94
N ILE A 118 2.00 8.94 8.00
CA ILE A 118 1.31 7.70 7.64
C ILE A 118 0.27 7.36 8.70
N LEU A 119 -1.00 7.23 8.31
CA LEU A 119 -2.09 6.88 9.23
C LEU A 119 -2.43 5.39 9.16
N HIS A 120 -2.63 4.90 7.93
CA HIS A 120 -3.08 3.54 7.65
C HIS A 120 -2.37 2.96 6.43
N TYR A 121 -2.11 1.65 6.44
CA TYR A 121 -1.43 0.98 5.32
C TYR A 121 -2.37 0.54 4.19
N GLY A 122 -3.69 0.58 4.39
CA GLY A 122 -4.68 0.10 3.41
C GLY A 122 -4.60 -1.41 3.18
N PHE A 123 -5.47 -2.21 3.82
CA PHE A 123 -5.44 -3.67 3.64
C PHE A 123 -5.94 -4.10 2.26
N ILE A 124 -6.97 -3.43 1.76
CA ILE A 124 -7.59 -3.68 0.44
C ILE A 124 -7.48 -2.43 -0.46
N SER A 125 -6.85 -1.37 0.05
CA SER A 125 -6.65 -0.08 -0.63
C SER A 125 -5.16 0.29 -0.64
N PHE A 126 -4.87 1.46 -1.21
CA PHE A 126 -3.57 2.10 -1.05
C PHE A 126 -3.40 2.62 0.39
N PRO A 127 -2.16 2.75 0.89
CA PRO A 127 -1.86 3.43 2.13
C PRO A 127 -2.43 4.85 2.14
N GLU A 128 -2.82 5.32 3.32
CA GLU A 128 -3.34 6.67 3.54
C GLU A 128 -2.45 7.43 4.52
N GLY A 129 -2.18 8.69 4.20
CA GLY A 129 -1.40 9.58 5.04
C GLY A 129 -2.01 10.97 5.10
N ARG A 130 -1.72 11.69 6.18
CA ARG A 130 -2.14 13.08 6.38
C ARG A 130 -0.99 14.02 6.01
N LEU A 131 -1.27 14.97 5.11
CA LEU A 131 -0.34 16.03 4.76
C LEU A 131 -0.12 16.94 5.98
N ILE A 132 1.14 17.19 6.31
CA ILE A 132 1.55 18.11 7.37
C ILE A 132 1.98 19.42 6.75
N GLU A 133 2.89 19.36 5.78
CA GLU A 133 3.47 20.54 5.11
C GLU A 133 3.65 20.25 3.62
N VAL A 134 3.53 21.30 2.81
CA VAL A 134 3.84 21.29 1.37
C VAL A 134 4.95 22.31 1.15
N GLU A 135 6.10 21.86 0.67
CA GLU A 135 7.09 22.78 0.15
C GLU A 135 6.53 23.39 -1.13
N LYS A 136 6.17 24.67 -1.07
CA LYS A 136 5.79 25.41 -2.27
C LYS A 136 7.00 25.39 -3.21
N PRO A 137 6.81 25.10 -4.51
CA PRO A 137 7.90 25.20 -5.46
C PRO A 137 8.42 26.64 -5.41
N LEU A 138 9.74 26.78 -5.25
CA LEU A 138 10.42 28.06 -5.45
C LEU A 138 10.01 28.54 -6.84
N ARG A 139 9.15 29.55 -6.90
CA ARG A 139 8.94 30.31 -8.14
C ARG A 139 10.32 30.80 -8.54
N ASP A 140 10.83 30.29 -9.64
CA ASP A 140 11.98 30.88 -10.31
C ASP A 140 11.73 32.38 -10.38
N ILE A 141 12.55 33.12 -9.65
CA ILE A 141 12.62 34.57 -9.73
C ILE A 141 12.95 34.85 -11.19
N GLN A 142 11.98 35.42 -11.91
CA GLN A 142 12.17 35.97 -13.24
C GLN A 142 13.40 36.88 -13.18
N VAL A 143 14.51 36.43 -13.75
CA VAL A 143 15.63 37.31 -14.06
C VAL A 143 15.21 38.05 -15.33
N ILE A 144 14.95 39.34 -15.13
CA ILE A 144 14.62 40.38 -16.12
C ILE A 144 15.69 40.42 -17.22
#